data_AF-A0AAV9B4J7-F1
#
_entry.id   AF-A0AAV9B4J7-F1
#
_cell.length_a   1.000
_cell.length_b   1.000
_cell.length_c   1.000
_cell.angle_alpha   90.00
_cell.angle_beta   90.00
_cell.angle_gamma   90.00
#
_symmetry.space_group_name_H-M   'P 1'
#
loop_
_entity.id
_entity.type
_entity.pdbx_description
1 polymer ?
#
loop_
_entity_poly.entity_id
_entity_poly.type
_entity_poly.pdbx_seq_one_letter_code
_entity_poly.pdbx_strand_id
1 'polypeptide(L)'
;MLGFVSAIAVELASGADVADQLANGGLLWFAGSAALLSVASLVPLLKGVTAQSRSDGVMTSDAEMLNGRFAMLGLVALVFTEYLKGGPLV
;
A
#
# COMPACT_ATOMS: atom_id res chain seq x y z
N MET A 1 0.03 3.06 -2.36
CA MET A 1 -1.13 2.49 -3.08
C MET A 1 -1.41 1.06 -2.66
N LEU A 2 -0.48 0.11 -2.87
CA LEU A 2 -0.74 -1.32 -2.61
C LEU A 2 -1.23 -1.62 -1.20
N GLY A 3 -0.62 -1.04 -0.17
CA GLY A 3 -1.04 -1.24 1.22
C GLY A 3 -2.46 -0.77 1.53
N PHE A 4 -2.91 0.34 0.92
CA PHE A 4 -4.28 0.83 1.08
C PHE A 4 -5.29 -0.09 0.40
N VAL A 5 -4.99 -0.55 -0.81
CA VAL A 5 -5.87 -1.46 -1.56
C VAL A 5 -5.95 -2.83 -0.87
N SER A 6 -4.82 -3.35 -0.36
CA SER A 6 -4.82 -4.63 0.36
C SER A 6 -5.60 -4.55 1.67
N ALA A 7 -5.49 -3.45 2.41
CA ALA A 7 -6.24 -3.24 3.65
C ALA A 7 -7.75 -3.32 3.41
N ILE A 8 -8.25 -2.58 2.41
CA ILE A 8 -9.68 -2.62 2.02
C ILE A 8 -10.08 -4.03 1.55
N ALA A 9 -9.25 -4.69 0.74
CA ALA A 9 -9.58 -6.01 0.22
C ALA A 9 -9.69 -7.07 1.34
N VAL A 10 -8.80 -7.01 2.33
CA VAL A 10 -8.82 -7.93 3.48
C VAL A 10 -9.98 -7.57 4.41
N GLU A 11 -10.24 -6.30 4.64
CA GLU A 11 -11.39 -5.84 5.43
C GLU A 11 -12.71 -6.33 4.81
N LEU A 12 -12.85 -6.22 3.49
CA LEU A 12 -14.03 -6.71 2.77
C LEU A 12 -14.18 -8.24 2.80
N ALA A 13 -13.07 -8.97 2.81
CA ALA A 13 -13.07 -10.43 2.81
C ALA A 13 -13.24 -11.06 4.20
N SER A 14 -12.73 -10.40 5.24
CA SER A 14 -12.64 -10.94 6.60
C SER A 14 -13.47 -10.20 7.64
N GLY A 15 -13.90 -8.97 7.35
CA GLY A 15 -14.55 -8.08 8.32
C GLY A 15 -13.64 -7.66 9.46
N ALA A 16 -12.32 -7.83 9.35
CA ALA A 16 -11.36 -7.42 10.36
C ALA A 16 -10.77 -6.04 10.01
N ASP A 17 -10.68 -5.16 11.01
CA ASP A 17 -10.11 -3.82 10.86
C ASP A 17 -8.58 -3.87 10.65
N VAL A 18 -7.97 -2.74 10.28
CA VAL A 18 -6.52 -2.70 10.02
C VAL A 18 -5.68 -3.05 11.25
N ALA A 19 -6.17 -2.77 12.46
CA ALA A 19 -5.45 -3.10 13.70
C ALA A 19 -5.41 -4.61 13.93
N ASP A 20 -6.54 -5.28 13.74
CA ASP A 20 -6.67 -6.74 13.82
C ASP A 20 -5.91 -7.43 12.68
N GLN A 21 -5.91 -6.87 11.47
CA GLN A 21 -5.09 -7.38 10.36
C GLN A 21 -3.60 -7.37 10.73
N LEU A 22 -3.13 -6.30 11.39
CA LEU A 22 -1.74 -6.17 11.79
C LEU A 22 -1.37 -7.13 12.93
N ALA A 23 -2.28 -7.29 13.91
CA ALA A 23 -2.10 -8.18 15.06
C ALA A 23 -2.17 -9.66 14.69
N ASN A 24 -3.04 -10.05 13.74
CA ASN A 24 -3.27 -11.43 13.33
C ASN A 24 -2.37 -11.88 12.17
N GLY A 25 -1.10 -11.48 12.18
CA GLY A 25 -0.08 -11.98 11.26
C GLY A 25 0.13 -11.14 9.99
N GLY A 26 -0.61 -10.04 9.81
CA GLY A 26 -0.37 -9.10 8.70
C GLY A 26 1.02 -8.48 8.74
N LEU A 27 1.62 -8.32 9.93
CA LEU A 27 2.98 -7.78 10.06
C LEU A 27 4.05 -8.67 9.39
N LEU A 28 3.95 -10.00 9.51
CA LEU A 28 4.91 -10.92 8.90
C LEU A 28 4.80 -10.92 7.37
N TRP A 29 3.57 -10.93 6.85
CA TRP A 29 3.32 -10.85 5.40
C TRP A 29 3.73 -9.50 4.82
N PHE A 30 3.48 -8.41 5.54
CA PHE A 30 3.95 -7.08 5.17
C PHE A 30 5.48 -7.01 5.16
N ALA A 31 6.15 -7.47 6.21
CA ALA A 31 7.61 -7.45 6.29
C ALA A 31 8.25 -8.32 5.19
N GLY A 32 7.70 -9.51 4.93
CA GLY A 32 8.19 -10.40 3.88
C GLY A 32 8.04 -9.79 2.48
N SER A 33 6.87 -9.23 2.17
CA SER A 33 6.63 -8.57 0.88
C SER A 33 7.44 -7.28 0.71
N ALA A 34 7.59 -6.48 1.77
CA ALA A 34 8.43 -5.29 1.76
C ALA A 34 9.91 -5.63 1.52
N ALA A 35 10.43 -6.66 2.18
CA ALA A 35 11.79 -7.14 1.97
C ALA A 35 11.98 -7.64 0.53
N LEU A 36 11.04 -8.44 0.01
CA LEU A 36 11.09 -8.95 -1.35
C LEU A 36 11.07 -7.82 -2.40
N LEU A 37 10.16 -6.86 -2.26
CA LEU A 37 10.09 -5.71 -3.17
C LEU A 37 11.31 -4.80 -3.04
N SER A 38 11.86 -4.64 -1.83
CA SER A 38 13.08 -3.90 -1.63
C SER A 38 14.27 -4.55 -2.31
N VAL A 39 14.40 -5.88 -2.29
CA VAL A 39 15.45 -6.60 -3.03
C VAL A 39 15.19 -6.49 -4.54
N ALA A 40 13.94 -6.59 -4.98
CA ALA A 40 13.59 -6.44 -6.39
C ALA A 40 13.92 -5.04 -6.95
N SER A 41 13.78 -3.98 -6.15
CA SER A 41 14.07 -2.61 -6.57
C SER A 41 15.57 -2.32 -6.76
N LEU A 42 16.47 -3.17 -6.25
CA LEU A 42 17.90 -3.06 -6.53
C LEU A 42 18.22 -3.37 -8.00
N VAL A 43 17.45 -4.24 -8.66
CA VAL A 43 17.70 -4.62 -10.07
C VAL A 43 17.70 -3.42 -11.03
N PRO A 44 16.65 -2.56 -11.07
CA PRO A 44 16.67 -1.36 -11.92
C PRO A 44 17.70 -0.32 -11.48
N LEU A 45 17.97 -0.23 -10.17
CA LEU A 45 18.99 0.65 -9.59
C LEU A 45 20.39 0.31 -10.13
N LEU A 46 20.75 -0.97 -10.17
CA LEU A 46 22.01 -1.46 -10.76
C LEU A 46 22.07 -1.26 -12.29
N LYS A 47 20.92 -1.19 -12.95
CA LYS A 47 20.82 -0.89 -14.40
C LYS A 47 20.83 0.62 -14.71
N GLY A 48 20.90 1.49 -13.70
CA GLY A 48 20.89 2.94 -13.88
C GLY A 48 19.58 3.51 -14.43
N VAL A 49 18.49 2.73 -14.40
CA VAL A 49 17.18 3.18 -14.88
C VAL A 49 16.45 3.86 -13.72
N THR A 50 16.16 5.15 -13.86
CA THR A 50 15.39 5.88 -12.85
C THR A 50 13.89 5.74 -13.11
N ALA A 51 13.09 5.66 -12.04
CA ALA A 51 11.63 5.58 -12.13
C ALA A 51 11.03 6.80 -12.88
N GLN A 52 11.69 7.95 -12.83
CA GLN A 52 11.25 9.18 -13.48
C GLN A 52 11.49 9.19 -15.00
N SER A 53 12.44 8.39 -15.51
CA SER A 53 12.78 8.35 -16.94
C SER A 53 11.73 7.62 -17.80
N ARG A 54 10.73 6.99 -17.19
CA ARG A 54 9.65 6.25 -17.85
C ARG A 54 8.36 7.10 -17.94
N SER A 55 8.46 8.31 -18.50
CA SER A 55 7.31 9.20 -18.69
C SER A 55 6.54 8.96 -19.99
N ASP A 56 7.07 8.15 -20.92
CA ASP A 56 6.55 7.97 -22.29
C ASP A 56 5.56 6.78 -22.41
N GLY A 57 4.44 6.81 -21.69
CA GLY A 57 3.40 5.78 -21.79
C GLY A 57 2.05 6.17 -21.19
N VAL A 58 1.04 5.29 -21.33
CA VAL A 58 -0.31 5.44 -20.74
C VAL A 58 -0.27 5.56 -19.21
N MET A 59 0.79 5.03 -18.58
CA MET A 59 1.05 5.14 -17.14
C MET A 59 2.12 6.21 -16.90
N THR A 60 1.68 7.46 -16.68
CA THR A 60 2.57 8.60 -16.47
C THR A 60 3.01 8.68 -15.00
N SER A 61 4.27 9.06 -14.76
CA SER A 61 4.84 9.22 -13.42
C SER A 61 4.06 10.21 -12.54
N ASP A 62 3.51 11.27 -13.13
CA ASP A 62 2.70 12.26 -12.40
C ASP A 62 1.39 11.66 -11.87
N ALA A 63 0.76 10.77 -12.64
CA ALA A 63 -0.43 10.05 -12.22
C ALA A 63 -0.11 9.08 -11.07
N GLU A 64 1.02 8.38 -11.14
CA GLU A 64 1.47 7.51 -10.05
C GLU A 64 1.79 8.28 -8.77
N MET A 65 2.44 9.44 -8.86
CA MET A 65 2.71 10.30 -7.70
C MET A 65 1.42 10.80 -7.06
N LEU A 66 0.46 11.25 -7.88
CA LEU A 66 -0.83 11.77 -7.40
C LEU A 66 -1.67 10.67 -6.74
N ASN A 67 -1.82 9.51 -7.39
CA ASN A 67 -2.50 8.35 -6.81
C ASN A 67 -1.82 7.85 -5.54
N GLY A 68 -0.48 7.98 -5.45
CA GLY A 68 0.30 7.59 -4.29
C GLY A 68 -0.07 8.43 -3.07
N ARG A 69 -0.21 9.74 -3.25
CA ARG A 69 -0.61 10.69 -2.20
C ARG A 69 -2.05 10.46 -1.77
N PHE A 70 -2.97 10.23 -2.71
CA PHE A 70 -4.36 9.89 -2.36
C PHE A 70 -4.44 8.60 -1.56
N ALA A 71 -3.68 7.57 -1.93
CA ALA A 71 -3.65 6.33 -1.16
C ALA A 71 -3.07 6.51 0.24
N MET A 72 -2.06 7.37 0.43
CA MET A 72 -1.52 7.68 1.76
C MET A 72 -2.57 8.38 2.64
N LEU A 73 -3.28 9.38 2.09
CA LEU A 73 -4.37 10.05 2.81
C LEU A 73 -5.55 9.12 3.09
N GLY A 74 -5.91 8.27 2.13
CA GLY A 74 -6.99 7.29 2.26
C GLY A 74 -6.71 6.28 3.37
N LEU A 75 -5.48 5.77 3.48
CA LEU A 75 -5.10 4.86 4.55
C LEU A 75 -5.17 5.53 5.93
N VAL A 76 -4.71 6.77 6.04
CA VAL A 76 -4.82 7.54 7.30
C VAL A 76 -6.28 7.75 7.68
N ALA A 77 -7.12 8.12 6.72
CA ALA A 77 -8.55 8.30 6.95
C ALA A 77 -9.22 7.00 7.40
N LEU A 78 -8.87 5.87 6.76
CA LEU A 78 -9.41 4.55 7.07
C LEU A 78 -9.10 4.14 8.52
N VAL A 79 -7.84 4.19 8.92
CA VAL A 79 -7.41 3.92 10.30
C VAL A 79 -8.10 4.86 11.30
N PHE A 80 -8.24 6.14 10.95
CA PHE A 80 -8.91 7.12 11.81
C PHE A 80 -10.39 6.80 12.01
N THR A 81 -11.10 6.39 10.95
CA THR A 81 -12.51 6.02 11.03
C THR A 81 -12.74 4.69 11.75
N GLU A 82 -11.88 3.69 11.55
CA GLU A 82 -11.93 2.42 12.29
C GLU A 82 -11.71 2.66 13.79
N TYR A 83 -10.75 3.53 14.15
CA TYR A 83 -10.51 3.91 15.54
C TYR A 83 -11.73 4.55 16.21
N LEU A 84 -12.44 5.44 15.51
CA LEU A 84 -13.65 6.09 16.04
C LEU A 84 -14.86 5.16 16.11
N LYS A 85 -15.00 4.25 15.13
CA LYS A 85 -16.13 3.31 15.03
C LYS A 85 -15.95 2.09 15.94
N GLY A 86 -14.70 1.76 16.31
CA GLY A 86 -14.35 0.61 17.12
C GLY A 86 -14.52 -0.73 16.39
N GLY A 87 -14.38 -0.71 15.06
CA GLY A 87 -14.55 -1.87 14.19
C GLY A 87 -14.39 -1.51 12.72
N PRO A 88 -14.54 -2.49 11.81
CA PRO A 88 -14.31 -2.32 10.38
C PRO A 88 -15.21 -1.21 9.78
N LEU A 89 -14.65 -0.53 8.79
CA LEU A 89 -15.28 0.54 8.04
C LEU A 89 -16.46 0.00 7.22
N VAL A 90 -16.30 -1.17 6.58
CA VAL A 90 -17.34 -1.90 5.80
C VAL A 90 -17.97 -3.05 6.58
#